data_AF-A0A6S7FZU5-F1
#
_entry.id   AF-A0A6S7FZU5-F1
#
_cell.length_a   1.000
_cell.length_b   1.000
_cell.length_c   1.000
_cell.angle_alpha   90.00
_cell.angle_beta   90.00
_cell.angle_gamma   90.00
#
_symmetry.space_group_name_H-M   'P 1'
#
loop_
_entity.id
_entity.type
_entity.pdbx_description
1 polymer ?
#
loop_
_entity_poly.entity_id
_entity_poly.type
_entity_poly.pdbx_seq_one_letter_code
_entity_poly.pdbx_strand_id
1 'polypeptide(L)'
;MAIEESSKNSVITAMRQFIHSVDEMDSTVLVPRRLMDIPAVQLERAQVNKDNQEILQDNIDLFKFYTMLVETRDEMIWGGRSTDAESSSVCPIVKQLQQFARVLNDLTDMADQLKERYEYDINNIGSGRNSPS
;
A
#
# COMPACT_ATOMS: atom_id res chain seq x y z
N MET A 1 23.97 -5.26 11.43
CA MET A 1 22.97 -6.14 10.80
C MET A 1 21.87 -6.37 11.83
N ALA A 2 20.83 -5.53 11.83
CA ALA A 2 19.76 -5.53 12.85
C ALA A 2 18.39 -5.20 12.24
N ILE A 3 18.15 -5.68 11.01
CA ILE A 3 16.89 -5.47 10.26
C ILE A 3 16.22 -6.82 9.93
N GLU A 4 16.46 -7.89 10.68
CA GLU A 4 15.76 -9.17 10.43
C GLU A 4 14.60 -9.42 11.39
N GLU A 5 14.61 -8.85 12.60
CA GLU A 5 13.54 -9.06 13.59
C GLU A 5 12.43 -7.99 13.53
N SER A 6 12.72 -6.76 13.08
CA SER A 6 11.71 -5.68 13.01
C SER A 6 10.77 -5.77 11.80
N SER A 7 11.08 -6.63 10.82
CA SER A 7 10.34 -6.70 9.56
C SER A 7 9.02 -7.47 9.67
N LYS A 8 8.90 -8.45 10.57
CA LYS A 8 7.71 -9.32 10.69
C LYS A 8 6.42 -8.55 11.00
N ASN A 9 6.52 -7.43 11.71
CA ASN A 9 5.39 -6.56 12.07
C ASN A 9 5.32 -5.26 11.25
N SER A 10 6.11 -5.15 10.17
CA SER A 10 6.10 -3.96 9.32
C SER A 10 4.85 -3.86 8.46
N VAL A 11 4.45 -2.63 8.12
CA VAL A 11 3.34 -2.36 7.19
C VAL A 11 3.55 -3.05 5.84
N ILE A 12 4.79 -3.09 5.34
CA ILE A 12 5.15 -3.75 4.09
C ILE A 12 4.88 -5.26 4.18
N THR A 13 5.23 -5.89 5.29
CA THR A 13 4.97 -7.33 5.50
C THR A 13 3.48 -7.62 5.60
N ALA A 14 2.72 -6.79 6.32
CA ALA A 14 1.26 -6.92 6.40
C ALA A 14 0.60 -6.73 5.02
N MET A 15 1.07 -5.76 4.23
CA MET A 15 0.59 -5.54 2.86
C MET A 15 0.86 -6.75 1.96
N ARG A 16 2.06 -7.35 2.03
CA ARG A 16 2.38 -8.58 1.27
C ARG A 16 1.49 -9.75 1.67
N GLN A 17 1.26 -9.95 2.97
CA GLN A 17 0.37 -10.99 3.48
C GLN A 17 -1.08 -10.78 3.06
N PHE A 18 -1.55 -9.53 3.07
CA PHE A 18 -2.86 -9.15 2.57
C PHE A 18 -3.01 -9.48 1.08
N ILE A 19 -2.08 -9.01 0.24
CA ILE A 19 -2.10 -9.29 -1.21
C ILE A 19 -2.13 -10.79 -1.47
N HIS A 20 -1.23 -11.54 -0.83
CA HIS A 20 -1.18 -12.99 -0.97
C HIS A 20 -2.51 -13.67 -0.57
N SER A 21 -3.10 -13.25 0.55
CA SER A 21 -4.36 -13.83 1.02
C SER A 21 -5.53 -13.53 0.07
N VAL A 22 -5.57 -12.32 -0.51
CA VAL A 22 -6.59 -11.92 -1.49
C VAL A 22 -6.39 -12.68 -2.81
N ASP A 23 -5.15 -12.93 -3.24
CA ASP A 23 -4.86 -13.75 -4.41
C ASP A 23 -5.30 -15.21 -4.23
N GLU A 24 -5.03 -15.81 -3.07
CA GLU A 24 -5.51 -17.16 -2.75
C GLU A 24 -7.05 -17.21 -2.72
N MET A 25 -7.70 -16.19 -2.15
CA MET A 25 -9.16 -16.05 -2.19
C MET A 25 -9.68 -15.96 -3.63
N ASP A 26 -9.07 -15.12 -4.46
CA ASP A 26 -9.47 -14.88 -5.86
C ASP A 26 -9.33 -16.15 -6.72
N SER A 27 -8.25 -16.92 -6.51
CA SER A 27 -8.07 -18.22 -7.18
C SER A 27 -9.08 -19.28 -6.72
N THR A 28 -9.60 -19.17 -5.50
CA THR A 28 -10.58 -20.09 -4.92
C THR A 28 -12.02 -19.73 -5.33
N VAL A 29 -12.35 -18.45 -5.40
CA VAL A 29 -13.70 -17.95 -5.72
C VAL A 29 -13.89 -17.88 -7.24
N LEU A 30 -14.13 -19.04 -7.86
CA LEU A 30 -14.28 -19.15 -9.31
C LEU A 30 -15.54 -18.47 -9.89
N VAL A 31 -16.56 -18.26 -9.06
CA VAL A 31 -17.83 -17.61 -9.48
C VAL A 31 -18.28 -16.61 -8.40
N PRO A 32 -17.71 -15.38 -8.38
CA PRO A 32 -17.97 -14.39 -7.33
C PRO A 32 -19.44 -14.05 -7.13
N ARG A 33 -20.22 -14.04 -8.22
CA ARG A 33 -21.66 -13.74 -8.20
C ARG A 33 -22.49 -14.69 -7.34
N ARG A 34 -21.99 -15.89 -7.02
CA ARG A 34 -22.69 -16.82 -6.10
C ARG A 34 -22.70 -16.33 -4.65
N LEU A 35 -21.90 -15.31 -4.34
CA LEU A 35 -21.81 -14.68 -3.03
C LEU A 35 -22.81 -13.53 -2.86
N MET A 36 -23.54 -13.14 -3.91
CA MET A 36 -24.58 -12.12 -3.82
C MET A 36 -25.69 -12.56 -2.87
N ASP A 37 -26.30 -11.57 -2.21
CA ASP A 37 -27.38 -11.74 -1.23
C ASP A 37 -27.03 -12.61 0.00
N ILE A 38 -25.76 -12.99 0.18
CA ILE A 38 -25.27 -13.61 1.42
C ILE A 38 -24.72 -12.49 2.33
N PRO A 39 -25.35 -12.23 3.49
CA PRO A 39 -24.88 -11.19 4.41
C PRO A 39 -23.45 -11.44 4.89
N ALA A 40 -22.56 -10.45 4.74
CA ALA A 40 -21.16 -10.58 5.14
C ALA A 40 -20.97 -10.70 6.67
N VAL A 41 -21.95 -10.28 7.47
CA VAL A 41 -21.99 -10.48 8.92
C VAL A 41 -21.84 -11.97 9.31
N GLN A 42 -22.20 -12.90 8.41
CA GLN A 42 -22.03 -14.34 8.62
C GLN A 42 -20.56 -14.82 8.62
N LEU A 43 -19.59 -13.95 8.28
CA LEU A 43 -18.15 -14.20 8.46
C LEU A 43 -17.70 -14.21 9.93
N GLU A 44 -18.65 -14.13 10.87
CA GLU A 44 -18.61 -14.04 12.35
C GLU A 44 -17.64 -14.95 13.13
N ARG A 45 -16.78 -15.75 12.49
CA ARG A 45 -15.70 -16.52 13.15
C ARG A 45 -14.28 -16.06 12.82
N ALA A 46 -14.10 -15.13 11.89
CA ALA A 46 -12.83 -14.44 11.74
C ALA A 46 -12.72 -13.43 12.89
N GLN A 47 -11.59 -13.44 13.62
CA GLN A 47 -11.28 -12.53 14.72
C GLN A 47 -11.11 -11.09 14.21
N VAL A 48 -12.19 -10.49 13.70
CA VAL A 48 -12.20 -9.13 13.18
C VAL A 48 -12.33 -8.20 14.39
N ASN A 49 -11.35 -7.31 14.58
CA ASN A 49 -11.38 -6.30 15.63
C ASN A 49 -12.72 -5.55 15.63
N LYS A 50 -13.22 -5.15 16.81
CA LYS A 50 -14.52 -4.46 16.96
C LYS A 50 -14.66 -3.25 16.01
N ASP A 51 -13.56 -2.55 15.76
CA ASP A 51 -13.52 -1.39 14.85
C ASP A 51 -13.75 -1.78 13.38
N ASN A 52 -13.37 -3.01 12.99
CA ASN A 52 -13.57 -3.54 11.65
C ASN A 52 -14.92 -4.27 11.50
N GLN A 53 -15.65 -4.53 12.59
CA GLN A 53 -17.03 -5.01 12.50
C GLN A 53 -17.97 -3.95 11.89
N GLU A 54 -17.58 -2.67 11.97
CA GLU A 54 -18.29 -1.58 11.31
C GLU A 54 -18.26 -1.71 9.77
N ILE A 55 -17.20 -2.30 9.21
CA ILE A 55 -17.07 -2.56 7.76
C ILE A 55 -18.01 -3.69 7.32
N LEU A 56 -18.31 -4.64 8.22
CA LEU A 56 -19.16 -5.80 7.98
C LEU A 56 -20.64 -5.57 8.32
N GLN A 57 -21.06 -4.32 8.52
CA GLN A 57 -22.44 -3.97 8.86
C GLN A 57 -23.47 -4.57 7.88
N ASP A 58 -24.69 -4.77 8.40
CA ASP A 58 -25.82 -5.57 7.88
C ASP A 58 -26.24 -5.42 6.40
N ASN A 59 -25.65 -4.49 5.64
CA ASN A 59 -26.01 -4.19 4.25
C ASN A 59 -24.95 -4.59 3.20
N ILE A 60 -23.79 -5.10 3.61
CA ILE A 60 -22.79 -5.61 2.68
C ILE A 60 -22.97 -7.13 2.49
N ASP A 61 -23.16 -7.54 1.25
CA ASP A 61 -23.14 -8.95 0.88
C ASP A 61 -21.69 -9.42 0.63
N LEU A 62 -21.47 -10.73 0.66
CA LEU A 62 -20.15 -11.32 0.45
C LEU A 62 -19.56 -11.00 -0.92
N PHE A 63 -20.38 -10.78 -1.95
CA PHE A 63 -19.89 -10.39 -3.28
C PHE A 63 -19.31 -8.97 -3.28
N LYS A 64 -20.00 -8.00 -2.64
CA LYS A 64 -19.49 -6.64 -2.44
C LYS A 64 -18.24 -6.64 -1.57
N PHE A 65 -18.19 -7.46 -0.52
CA PHE A 65 -17.00 -7.59 0.32
C PHE A 65 -15.81 -8.17 -0.45
N TYR A 66 -16.02 -9.25 -1.20
CA TYR A 66 -15.01 -9.81 -2.12
C TYR A 66 -14.49 -8.75 -3.10
N THR A 67 -15.40 -7.99 -3.72
CA THR A 67 -15.04 -6.94 -4.69
C THR A 67 -14.19 -5.87 -4.04
N MET A 68 -14.56 -5.41 -2.83
CA MET A 68 -13.79 -4.43 -2.06
C MET A 68 -12.37 -4.91 -1.76
N LEU A 69 -12.18 -6.18 -1.40
CA LEU A 69 -10.85 -6.75 -1.13
C LEU A 69 -9.99 -6.80 -2.40
N VAL A 70 -10.56 -7.25 -3.51
CA VAL A 70 -9.90 -7.32 -4.81
C VAL A 70 -9.49 -5.94 -5.30
N GLU A 71 -10.40 -4.97 -5.25
CA GLU A 71 -10.12 -3.58 -5.62
C GLU A 71 -9.01 -2.98 -4.73
N THR A 72 -9.08 -3.23 -3.42
CA THR A 72 -8.05 -2.75 -2.47
C THR A 72 -6.67 -3.36 -2.78
N ARG A 73 -6.61 -4.66 -3.12
CA ARG A 73 -5.37 -5.32 -3.57
C ARG A 73 -4.83 -4.67 -4.84
N ASP A 74 -5.68 -4.50 -5.85
CA ASP A 74 -5.25 -3.97 -7.15
C ASP A 74 -4.74 -2.54 -7.02
N GLU A 75 -5.41 -1.72 -6.20
CA GLU A 75 -4.98 -0.35 -5.91
C GLU A 75 -3.63 -0.31 -5.15
N MET A 76 -3.38 -1.28 -4.27
CA MET A 76 -2.10 -1.45 -3.56
C MET A 76 -0.94 -1.84 -4.49
N ILE A 77 -1.19 -2.71 -5.47
CA ILE A 77 -0.16 -3.17 -6.42
C ILE A 77 0.13 -2.10 -7.48
N TRP A 78 -0.93 -1.53 -8.05
CA TRP A 78 -0.82 -0.65 -9.21
C TRP A 78 -0.77 0.85 -8.84
N GLY A 79 -0.90 1.20 -7.56
CA GLY A 79 -0.69 2.57 -7.09
C GLY A 79 -1.81 3.55 -7.45
N GLY A 80 -3.04 3.06 -7.58
CA GLY A 80 -4.22 3.88 -7.81
C GLY A 80 -4.50 4.22 -9.27
N ARG A 81 -5.37 3.46 -9.92
CA ARG A 81 -5.91 3.81 -11.25
C ARG A 81 -7.26 4.49 -11.09
N SER A 82 -7.33 5.56 -10.32
CA SER A 82 -8.56 6.36 -10.25
C SER A 82 -8.63 7.33 -11.44
N THR A 83 -8.94 6.79 -12.63
CA THR A 83 -9.62 7.57 -13.67
C THR A 83 -11.12 7.44 -13.39
N ASP A 84 -11.72 8.49 -12.84
CA ASP A 84 -13.15 8.78 -12.93
C ASP A 84 -14.15 7.77 -12.34
N ALA A 85 -14.03 7.47 -11.04
CA ALA A 85 -15.16 6.91 -10.29
C ALA A 85 -15.39 7.71 -9.00
N GLU A 86 -16.25 8.73 -9.09
CA GLU A 86 -16.83 9.51 -7.98
C GLU A 86 -17.67 8.65 -7.01
N SER A 87 -17.56 7.32 -7.11
CA SER A 87 -18.33 6.32 -6.36
C SER A 87 -17.50 5.11 -5.94
N SER A 88 -16.18 5.10 -6.16
CA SER A 88 -15.33 4.10 -5.51
C SER A 88 -15.01 4.58 -4.10
N SER A 89 -15.51 3.87 -3.10
CA SER A 89 -15.06 3.96 -1.71
C SER A 89 -13.62 3.47 -1.63
N VAL A 90 -12.68 4.18 -2.26
CA VAL A 90 -11.25 3.86 -2.19
C VAL A 90 -10.90 3.80 -0.73
N CYS A 91 -10.49 2.60 -0.28
CA CYS A 91 -10.30 2.30 1.13
C CYS A 91 -9.36 3.38 1.72
N PRO A 92 -9.70 4.02 2.86
CA PRO A 92 -8.91 5.11 3.44
C PRO A 92 -7.41 4.77 3.58
N ILE A 93 -7.12 3.50 3.82
CA ILE A 93 -5.75 2.97 3.91
C ILE A 93 -4.97 3.12 2.60
N VAL A 94 -5.59 2.93 1.44
CA VAL A 94 -4.95 3.07 0.13
C VAL A 94 -4.50 4.51 -0.08
N LYS A 95 -5.36 5.48 0.26
CA LYS A 95 -5.03 6.91 0.15
C LYS A 95 -3.85 7.28 1.07
N GLN A 96 -3.84 6.77 2.29
CA GLN A 96 -2.75 6.97 3.24
C GLN A 96 -1.43 6.38 2.72
N LEU A 97 -1.46 5.16 2.17
CA LEU A 97 -0.28 4.52 1.59
C LEU A 97 0.24 5.27 0.36
N GLN A 98 -0.65 5.75 -0.50
CA GLN A 98 -0.28 6.57 -1.67
C GLN A 98 0.40 7.88 -1.24
N GLN A 99 -0.15 8.57 -0.24
CA GLN A 99 0.46 9.79 0.29
C GLN A 99 1.83 9.49 0.89
N PHE A 100 1.95 8.42 1.66
CA PHE A 100 3.22 7.99 2.24
C PHE A 100 4.27 7.67 1.17
N ALA A 101 3.89 6.95 0.12
CA ALA A 101 4.78 6.62 -1.00
C ALA A 101 5.32 7.89 -1.70
N ARG A 102 4.47 8.89 -1.93
CA ARG A 102 4.89 10.18 -2.51
C ARG A 102 5.96 10.85 -1.66
N VAL A 103 5.73 10.96 -0.36
CA VAL A 103 6.68 11.58 0.57
C VAL A 103 8.01 10.83 0.58
N LEU A 104 8.00 9.50 0.56
CA LEU A 104 9.23 8.70 0.49
C LEU A 104 10.00 8.95 -0.81
N ASN A 105 9.31 9.07 -1.94
CA ASN A 105 9.94 9.38 -3.22
C ASN A 105 10.57 10.78 -3.18
N ASP A 106 9.85 11.79 -2.69
CA ASP A 106 10.38 13.16 -2.57
C ASP A 106 11.63 13.19 -1.68
N LEU A 107 11.60 12.46 -0.56
CA LEU A 107 12.76 12.34 0.33
C LEU A 107 13.94 11.61 -0.32
N THR A 108 13.67 10.62 -1.17
CA THR A 108 14.70 9.89 -1.94
C THR A 108 15.36 10.81 -2.95
N ASP A 109 14.57 11.57 -3.71
CA ASP A 109 15.06 12.55 -4.67
C ASP A 109 15.91 13.64 -3.98
N MET A 110 15.46 14.12 -2.81
CA MET A 110 16.24 15.08 -2.02
C MET A 110 17.55 14.48 -1.50
N ALA A 111 17.57 13.20 -1.12
CA ALA A 111 18.78 12.53 -0.69
C ALA A 111 19.80 12.37 -1.84
N ASP A 112 19.32 12.05 -3.03
CA ASP A 112 20.15 11.95 -4.23
C ASP A 112 20.73 13.32 -4.63
N GLN A 113 19.93 14.38 -4.60
CA GLN A 113 20.40 15.76 -4.84
C GLN A 113 21.47 16.20 -3.82
N LEU A 114 21.28 15.86 -2.55
CA LEU A 114 22.26 16.15 -1.50
C LEU A 114 23.59 15.44 -1.78
N LYS A 115 23.53 14.18 -2.19
CA LYS A 115 24.71 13.39 -2.56
C LYS A 115 25.44 14.00 -3.76
N GLU A 116 24.73 14.30 -4.85
CA GLU A 116 25.31 14.92 -6.05
C GLU A 116 25.98 16.25 -5.73
N ARG A 117 25.34 17.07 -4.90
CA ARG A 117 25.90 18.35 -4.47
C ARG A 117 27.20 18.17 -3.69
N TYR A 118 27.25 17.20 -2.79
CA TYR A 118 28.45 16.90 -2.01
C TYR A 118 29.61 16.43 -2.89
N GLU A 119 29.35 15.55 -3.85
CA GLU A 119 30.36 15.07 -4.80
C GLU A 119 30.88 16.21 -5.69
N TYR A 120 30.00 17.09 -6.15
CA TYR A 120 30.40 18.30 -6.91
C TYR A 120 31.34 19.19 -6.10
N ASP A 121 30.99 19.50 -4.85
CA ASP A 121 31.78 20.40 -4.01
C ASP A 121 33.14 19.79 -3.68
N ILE A 122 33.23 18.48 -3.38
CA ILE A 122 34.54 17.80 -3.17
C ILE A 122 35.41 17.89 -4.41
N ASN A 123 34.87 17.55 -5.58
CA ASN A 123 35.65 17.47 -6.81
C ASN A 123 36.13 18.87 -7.25
N ASN A 124 35.38 19.92 -6.95
CA ASN A 124 35.73 21.29 -7.32
C ASN A 124 36.70 21.96 -6.32
N ILE A 125 36.68 21.58 -5.03
CA ILE A 125 37.65 22.06 -4.02
C ILE A 125 39.08 21.59 -4.34
N GLY A 126 39.25 20.48 -5.07
CA GLY A 126 40.54 19.99 -5.56
C GLY A 126 41.21 20.85 -6.64
N SER A 127 40.45 21.69 -7.36
CA SER A 127 40.95 22.49 -8.49
C SER A 127 41.36 23.93 -8.14
N GLY A 128 41.06 24.42 -6.93
CA GLY A 128 41.28 25.82 -6.54
C GLY A 128 42.66 26.16 -5.95
N ARG A 129 43.59 25.21 -5.87
CA ARG A 129 44.95 25.43 -5.34
C ARG A 129 46.01 25.17 -6.41
N ASN A 130 46.12 26.06 -7.40
CA ASN A 130 47.34 26.26 -8.18
C ASN A 130 47.20 27.51 -9.07
N SER A 131 47.50 28.68 -8.50
CA SER A 131 47.95 29.83 -9.27
C SER A 131 49.12 30.46 -8.50
N PRO A 132 50.37 30.23 -8.92
CA PRO A 132 51.51 31.02 -8.48
C PRO A 132 51.63 32.25 -9.37
N SER A 133 51.69 33.43 -8.76
CA SER A 133 52.60 34.55 -9.06
C SER A 133 52.17 35.78 -8.27
#